data_AF-A0A925JA11-F1
#
_entry.id   AF-A0A925JA11-F1
#
_cell.length_a   1.000
_cell.length_b   1.000
_cell.length_c   1.000
_cell.angle_alpha   90.00
_cell.angle_beta   90.00
_cell.angle_gamma   90.00
#
_symmetry.space_group_name_H-M   'P 1'
#
loop_
_entity.id
_entity.type
_entity.pdbx_description
1 polymer ?
#
loop_
_entity_poly.entity_id
_entity_poly.type
_entity_poly.pdbx_seq_one_letter_code
_entity_poly.pdbx_strand_id
1 'polypeptide(L)'
;MRFERDIAEYYRKSVEDAFDTILEKGNDFHRHMASQILQSDLLVRVQPVSIVKASGVTGLIDADETNEKIADGRLGFIEALGEVYISIAEETIDTGGQRGCEGTFVHEGRHAYDFAQTIETLSNAAVNPLSIFDPTLYELELAAHKNAGEYMLQVASEDYLTEGLELLILGRNGEGQCFLNDVGIGCRLRDNYGLTIDGNPGAFASQLLGLRQK
;
A
#
# COMPACT_ATOMS: atom_id res chain seq x y z
N MET A 1 -9.15 6.22 9.93
CA MET A 1 -7.73 6.54 10.05
C MET A 1 -7.48 7.37 11.29
N ARG A 2 -6.32 7.22 11.93
CA ARG A 2 -5.83 8.10 12.99
C ARG A 2 -4.39 8.51 12.74
N PHE A 3 -3.95 9.56 13.41
CA PHE A 3 -2.61 10.09 13.29
C PHE A 3 -1.76 9.81 14.54
N GLU A 4 -0.44 9.73 14.36
CA GLU A 4 0.50 9.78 15.47
C GLU A 4 0.30 11.08 16.29
N ARG A 5 0.46 10.98 17.62
CA ARG A 5 0.01 11.99 18.58
C ARG A 5 0.55 13.39 18.27
N ASP A 6 1.80 13.49 17.84
CA ASP A 6 2.53 14.75 17.71
C ASP A 6 2.82 15.14 16.26
N ILE A 7 2.08 14.58 15.29
CA ILE A 7 2.20 15.01 13.89
C ILE A 7 1.74 16.47 13.74
N ALA A 8 2.51 17.26 13.00
CA ALA A 8 2.19 18.66 12.71
C ALA A 8 0.89 18.80 11.90
N GLU A 9 0.11 19.85 12.16
CA GLU A 9 -1.17 20.13 11.48
C GLU A 9 -1.02 20.22 9.96
N TYR A 10 0.10 20.78 9.51
CA TYR A 10 0.47 20.83 8.09
C TYR A 10 0.43 19.44 7.43
N TYR A 11 1.09 18.46 8.05
CA TYR A 11 1.15 17.11 7.50
C TYR A 11 -0.18 16.38 7.57
N ARG A 12 -0.97 16.60 8.63
CA ARG A 12 -2.34 16.05 8.72
C ARG A 12 -3.16 16.50 7.52
N LYS A 13 -3.11 17.81 7.23
CA LYS A 13 -3.81 18.40 6.11
C LYS A 13 -3.33 17.82 4.77
N SER A 14 -2.03 17.67 4.55
CA SER A 14 -1.52 17.06 3.31
C SER A 14 -2.02 15.62 3.11
N VAL A 15 -2.14 14.85 4.19
CA VAL A 15 -2.69 13.49 4.16
C VAL A 15 -4.20 13.53 3.86
N GLU A 16 -4.96 14.38 4.53
CA GLU A 16 -6.40 14.55 4.30
C GLU A 16 -6.71 14.99 2.86
N ASP A 17 -6.00 16.01 2.37
CA ASP A 17 -6.11 16.52 1.00
C ASP A 17 -5.76 15.42 -0.03
N ALA A 18 -4.78 14.56 0.27
CA ALA A 18 -4.43 13.41 -0.56
C ALA A 18 -5.56 12.38 -0.62
N PHE A 19 -6.17 12.02 0.51
CA PHE A 19 -7.31 11.10 0.53
C PHE A 19 -8.53 11.66 -0.18
N ASP A 20 -8.84 12.95 0.01
CA ASP A 20 -9.91 13.63 -0.71
C ASP A 20 -9.68 13.57 -2.23
N THR A 21 -8.43 13.77 -2.67
CA THR A 21 -8.07 13.69 -4.08
C THR A 21 -8.19 12.26 -4.63
N ILE A 22 -7.77 11.24 -3.87
CA ILE A 22 -7.94 9.83 -4.25
C ILE A 22 -9.42 9.47 -4.37
N LEU A 23 -10.25 9.95 -3.44
CA LEU A 23 -11.71 9.74 -3.48
C LEU A 23 -12.37 10.41 -4.69
N GLU A 24 -11.90 11.61 -5.07
CA GLU A 24 -12.41 12.33 -6.23
C GLU A 24 -11.98 11.69 -7.55
N LYS A 25 -10.69 11.39 -7.70
CA LYS A 25 -10.08 11.03 -8.99
C LYS A 25 -9.91 9.54 -9.22
N GLY A 26 -9.77 8.74 -8.16
CA GLY A 26 -9.48 7.31 -8.27
C GLY A 26 -10.60 6.51 -8.95
N ASN A 27 -10.29 5.29 -9.38
CA ASN A 27 -11.31 4.33 -9.82
C ASN A 27 -12.10 3.74 -8.63
N ASP A 28 -13.05 2.84 -8.89
CA ASP A 28 -13.88 2.22 -7.83
C ASP A 28 -13.06 1.55 -6.72
N PHE A 29 -11.98 0.85 -7.09
CA PHE A 29 -11.13 0.19 -6.11
C PHE A 29 -10.35 1.20 -5.26
N HIS A 30 -9.76 2.23 -5.88
CA HIS A 30 -9.07 3.30 -5.14
C HIS A 30 -10.00 3.99 -4.14
N ARG A 31 -11.22 4.32 -4.56
CA ARG A 31 -12.23 4.94 -3.69
C ARG A 31 -12.62 4.02 -2.55
N HIS A 32 -12.81 2.74 -2.83
CA HIS A 32 -13.13 1.74 -1.83
C HIS A 32 -12.02 1.61 -0.78
N MET A 33 -10.78 1.40 -1.23
CA MET A 33 -9.59 1.30 -0.38
C MET A 33 -9.43 2.55 0.50
N ALA A 34 -9.47 3.74 -0.10
CA ALA A 34 -9.38 5.01 0.62
C ALA A 34 -10.47 5.15 1.68
N SER A 35 -11.71 4.79 1.33
CA SER A 35 -12.84 4.83 2.27
C SER A 35 -12.66 3.88 3.46
N GLN A 36 -12.16 2.66 3.23
CA GLN A 36 -11.88 1.71 4.31
C GLN A 36 -10.78 2.22 5.25
N ILE A 37 -9.71 2.81 4.70
CA ILE A 37 -8.63 3.42 5.50
C ILE A 37 -9.16 4.59 6.33
N LEU A 38 -9.96 5.48 5.73
CA LEU A 38 -10.56 6.61 6.44
C LEU A 38 -11.49 6.17 7.57
N GLN A 39 -12.18 5.03 7.41
CA GLN A 39 -13.11 4.47 8.41
C GLN A 39 -12.45 3.61 9.51
N SER A 40 -11.18 3.21 9.35
CA SER A 40 -10.48 2.32 10.30
C SER A 40 -9.74 3.07 11.41
N ASP A 41 -8.96 2.36 12.24
CA ASP A 41 -8.01 2.95 13.17
C ASP A 41 -6.55 2.90 12.67
N LEU A 42 -6.36 2.74 11.35
CA LEU A 42 -5.04 2.72 10.71
C LEU A 42 -4.23 3.94 11.12
N LEU A 43 -2.99 3.71 11.55
CA LEU A 43 -2.10 4.74 12.07
C LEU A 43 -1.28 5.38 10.96
N VAL A 44 -1.44 6.68 10.73
CA VAL A 44 -0.56 7.46 9.86
C VAL A 44 0.55 8.10 10.68
N ARG A 45 1.79 7.92 10.20
CA ARG A 45 3.01 8.51 10.75
C ARG A 45 3.69 9.35 9.68
N VAL A 46 4.40 10.37 10.12
CA VAL A 46 5.29 11.16 9.27
C VAL A 46 6.67 11.12 9.89
N GLN A 47 7.65 10.67 9.13
CA GLN A 47 9.01 10.45 9.60
C GLN A 47 10.00 10.93 8.54
N PRO A 48 11.22 11.33 8.89
CA PRO A 48 12.22 11.68 7.90
C PRO A 48 12.58 10.45 7.05
N VAL A 49 12.96 10.67 5.78
CA VAL A 49 13.39 9.61 4.85
C VAL A 49 14.58 8.82 5.40
N SER A 50 15.37 9.43 6.28
CA SER A 50 16.47 8.76 6.98
C SER A 50 16.00 7.60 7.88
N ILE A 51 14.74 7.59 8.31
CA ILE A 51 14.09 6.51 9.07
C ILE A 51 13.30 5.60 8.12
N VAL A 52 12.46 6.17 7.26
CA VAL A 52 11.57 5.42 6.34
C VAL A 52 12.36 4.64 5.28
N LYS A 53 13.49 5.19 4.83
CA LYS A 53 14.34 4.69 3.72
C LYS A 53 13.64 4.61 2.34
N ALA A 54 12.43 5.11 2.23
CA ALA A 54 11.60 5.18 1.02
C ALA A 54 10.64 6.39 1.13
N SER A 55 9.80 6.63 0.11
CA SER A 55 8.74 7.65 0.18
C SER A 55 7.65 7.28 1.18
N GLY A 56 7.38 5.99 1.34
CA GLY A 56 6.51 5.46 2.38
C GLY A 56 6.90 4.04 2.77
N VAL A 57 6.34 3.56 3.88
CA VAL A 57 6.41 2.17 4.30
C VAL A 57 5.17 1.80 5.11
N THR A 58 4.66 0.59 4.87
CA THR A 58 3.53 0.01 5.60
C THR A 58 4.00 -1.12 6.52
N GLY A 59 3.39 -1.27 7.70
CA GLY A 59 3.69 -2.37 8.62
C GLY A 59 2.68 -2.49 9.77
N LEU A 60 2.97 -3.34 10.76
CA LEU A 60 2.13 -3.46 11.96
C LEU A 60 2.48 -2.43 13.03
N ILE A 61 1.47 -1.96 13.73
CA ILE A 61 1.65 -1.08 14.89
C ILE A 61 2.37 -1.82 16.02
N ASP A 62 1.89 -3.03 16.34
CA ASP A 62 2.48 -3.95 17.30
C ASP A 62 2.19 -5.40 16.86
N ALA A 63 3.25 -6.15 16.53
CA ALA A 63 3.10 -7.51 16.04
C ALA A 63 2.68 -8.49 17.13
N ASP A 64 3.12 -8.32 18.38
CA ASP A 64 2.74 -9.23 19.47
C ASP A 64 1.27 -9.02 19.85
N GLU A 65 0.80 -7.77 19.96
CA GLU A 65 -0.61 -7.46 20.20
C GLU A 65 -1.52 -7.97 19.07
N THR A 66 -1.09 -7.78 17.81
CA THR A 66 -1.85 -8.28 16.65
C THR A 66 -1.98 -9.80 16.69
N ASN A 67 -0.91 -10.51 17.07
CA ASN A 67 -0.93 -11.97 17.23
C ASN A 67 -1.87 -12.43 18.35
N GLU A 68 -1.93 -11.70 19.47
CA GLU A 68 -2.88 -11.97 20.56
C GLU A 68 -4.32 -11.81 20.06
N LYS A 69 -4.63 -10.73 19.35
CA LYS A 69 -5.97 -10.51 18.77
C LYS A 69 -6.38 -11.59 17.77
N ILE A 70 -5.48 -11.98 16.86
CA ILE A 70 -5.69 -13.11 15.95
C ILE A 70 -5.96 -14.41 16.73
N ALA A 71 -5.26 -14.61 17.85
CA ALA A 71 -5.41 -15.81 18.66
C ALA A 71 -6.71 -15.84 19.47
N ASP A 72 -7.21 -14.67 19.88
CA ASP A 72 -8.40 -14.49 20.73
C ASP A 72 -9.72 -14.57 19.97
N GLY A 73 -9.74 -14.25 18.68
CA GLY A 73 -10.95 -14.37 17.89
C GLY A 73 -10.88 -13.79 16.49
N ARG A 74 -12.05 -13.74 15.87
CA ARG A 74 -12.21 -13.22 14.51
C ARG A 74 -12.11 -11.71 14.54
N LEU A 75 -11.25 -11.16 13.70
CA LEU A 75 -11.17 -9.74 13.38
C LEU A 75 -11.91 -9.47 12.08
N GLY A 76 -12.70 -8.40 12.03
CA GLY A 76 -13.20 -7.88 10.76
C GLY A 76 -12.15 -7.08 10.00
N PHE A 77 -12.28 -6.94 8.69
CA PHE A 77 -11.35 -6.18 7.84
C PHE A 77 -11.01 -4.76 8.37
N ILE A 78 -12.01 -3.99 8.81
CA ILE A 78 -11.79 -2.63 9.36
C ILE A 78 -10.98 -2.66 10.67
N GLU A 79 -11.21 -3.66 11.52
CA GLU A 79 -10.45 -3.85 12.76
C GLU A 79 -9.01 -4.25 12.43
N ALA A 80 -8.82 -5.16 11.46
CA ALA A 80 -7.51 -5.57 10.96
C ALA A 80 -6.72 -4.40 10.35
N LEU A 81 -7.37 -3.50 9.61
CA LEU A 81 -6.75 -2.24 9.15
C LEU A 81 -6.29 -1.36 10.33
N GLY A 82 -6.98 -1.43 11.47
CA GLY A 82 -6.62 -0.72 12.69
C GLY A 82 -5.29 -1.15 13.32
N GLU A 83 -4.80 -2.34 12.97
CA GLU A 83 -3.52 -2.88 13.44
C GLU A 83 -2.33 -2.45 12.55
N VAL A 84 -2.59 -1.78 11.43
CA VAL A 84 -1.60 -1.39 10.42
C VAL A 84 -1.23 0.08 10.57
N TYR A 85 0.03 0.42 10.24
CA TYR A 85 0.46 1.80 10.04
C TYR A 85 0.94 2.03 8.61
N ILE A 86 0.81 3.28 8.16
CA ILE A 86 1.52 3.83 6.99
C ILE A 86 2.40 4.97 7.49
N SER A 87 3.70 4.88 7.27
CA SER A 87 4.64 5.99 7.47
C SER A 87 4.96 6.62 6.12
N ILE A 88 4.81 7.94 6.00
CA ILE A 88 5.26 8.71 4.83
C ILE A 88 6.48 9.56 5.18
N ALA A 89 7.40 9.71 4.22
CA ALA A 89 8.58 10.54 4.39
C ALA A 89 8.24 12.04 4.32
N GLU A 90 8.76 12.82 5.28
CA GLU A 90 8.59 14.28 5.33
C GLU A 90 9.03 14.96 4.02
N GLU A 91 10.11 14.47 3.42
CA GLU A 91 10.72 15.05 2.24
C GLU A 91 9.93 14.79 0.96
N THR A 92 9.01 13.83 0.96
CA THR A 92 8.23 13.45 -0.23
C THR A 92 6.78 13.90 -0.16
N ILE A 93 6.29 14.32 1.02
CA ILE A 93 4.88 14.68 1.23
C ILE A 93 4.39 15.82 0.32
N ASP A 94 5.27 16.75 -0.02
CA ASP A 94 4.96 17.92 -0.86
C ASP A 94 5.31 17.72 -2.34
N THR A 95 5.77 16.52 -2.70
CA THR A 95 6.02 16.21 -4.10
C THR A 95 4.67 15.98 -4.78
N GLY A 96 4.51 16.40 -6.04
CA GLY A 96 3.35 16.01 -6.84
C GLY A 96 3.49 14.56 -7.35
N GLY A 97 2.41 13.98 -7.85
CA GLY A 97 2.47 12.70 -8.55
C GLY A 97 2.64 11.49 -7.63
N GLN A 98 3.34 10.48 -8.14
CA GLN A 98 3.55 9.19 -7.47
C GLN A 98 4.63 9.20 -6.41
N ARG A 99 5.55 10.16 -6.48
CA ARG A 99 6.42 10.53 -5.36
C ARG A 99 5.73 11.37 -4.28
N GLY A 100 4.52 11.85 -4.54
CA GLY A 100 3.77 12.70 -3.62
C GLY A 100 3.06 11.96 -2.50
N CYS A 101 2.41 12.74 -1.62
CA CYS A 101 1.53 12.20 -0.59
C CYS A 101 0.44 11.30 -1.18
N GLU A 102 -0.26 11.80 -2.20
CA GLU A 102 -1.30 11.07 -2.93
C GLU A 102 -0.79 9.75 -3.52
N GLY A 103 0.32 9.80 -4.26
CA GLY A 103 0.98 8.62 -4.81
C GLY A 103 1.37 7.57 -3.77
N THR A 104 1.96 8.05 -2.67
CA THR A 104 2.37 7.20 -1.55
C THR A 104 1.15 6.50 -0.95
N PHE A 105 0.04 7.18 -0.70
CA PHE A 105 -1.17 6.54 -0.17
C PHE A 105 -1.89 5.62 -1.17
N VAL A 106 -1.73 5.83 -2.48
CA VAL A 106 -2.20 4.86 -3.48
C VAL A 106 -1.38 3.57 -3.40
N HIS A 107 -0.05 3.66 -3.28
CA HIS A 107 0.83 2.50 -3.23
C HIS A 107 0.79 1.80 -1.85
N GLU A 108 1.11 2.52 -0.78
CA GLU A 108 1.13 2.01 0.59
C GLU A 108 -0.27 1.65 1.10
N GLY A 109 -1.31 2.36 0.63
CA GLY A 109 -2.69 1.99 0.93
C GLY A 109 -3.03 0.60 0.39
N ARG A 110 -2.43 0.19 -0.75
CA ARG A 110 -2.61 -1.16 -1.27
C ARG A 110 -1.94 -2.20 -0.37
N HIS A 111 -0.71 -1.93 0.10
CA HIS A 111 -0.06 -2.79 1.08
C HIS A 111 -0.88 -2.90 2.38
N ALA A 112 -1.40 -1.79 2.88
CA ALA A 112 -2.22 -1.79 4.09
C ALA A 112 -3.51 -2.62 3.92
N TYR A 113 -4.14 -2.51 2.74
CA TYR A 113 -5.30 -3.33 2.39
C TYR A 113 -4.96 -4.82 2.36
N ASP A 114 -3.86 -5.20 1.70
CA ASP A 114 -3.43 -6.61 1.61
C ASP A 114 -2.99 -7.17 2.98
N PHE A 115 -2.34 -6.36 3.84
CA PHE A 115 -2.00 -6.74 5.21
C PHE A 115 -3.24 -6.92 6.09
N ALA A 116 -4.23 -6.04 6.00
CA ALA A 116 -5.49 -6.21 6.71
C ALA A 116 -6.24 -7.48 6.28
N GLN A 117 -6.24 -7.80 4.97
CA GLN A 117 -6.81 -9.04 4.46
C GLN A 117 -6.05 -10.27 4.98
N THR A 118 -4.72 -10.18 5.10
CA THR A 118 -3.90 -11.24 5.69
C THR A 118 -4.27 -11.47 7.16
N ILE A 119 -4.34 -10.40 7.96
CA ILE A 119 -4.72 -10.46 9.39
C ILE A 119 -6.14 -11.02 9.55
N GLU A 120 -7.12 -10.50 8.80
CA GLU A 120 -8.51 -10.96 8.85
C GLU A 120 -8.61 -12.45 8.53
N THR A 121 -8.01 -12.90 7.43
CA THR A 121 -8.12 -14.31 7.01
C THR A 121 -7.38 -15.26 7.96
N LEU A 122 -6.25 -14.85 8.54
CA LEU A 122 -5.56 -15.61 9.59
C LEU A 122 -6.40 -15.72 10.87
N SER A 123 -7.05 -14.62 11.30
CA SER A 123 -7.97 -14.65 12.45
C SER A 123 -9.18 -15.57 12.23
N ASN A 124 -9.54 -15.83 10.96
CA ASN A 124 -10.64 -16.68 10.54
C ASN A 124 -10.21 -18.11 10.14
N ALA A 125 -8.92 -18.45 10.25
CA ALA A 125 -8.36 -19.70 9.72
C ALA A 125 -9.01 -20.96 10.33
N ALA A 126 -9.45 -20.91 11.60
CA ALA A 126 -10.14 -22.03 12.25
C ALA A 126 -11.49 -22.40 11.59
N VAL A 127 -12.08 -21.48 10.82
CA VAL A 127 -13.42 -21.61 10.24
C VAL A 127 -13.33 -21.76 8.73
N ASN A 128 -12.34 -21.12 8.10
CA ASN A 128 -12.11 -21.21 6.67
C ASN A 128 -10.62 -21.34 6.33
N PRO A 129 -9.98 -22.49 6.63
CA PRO A 129 -8.54 -22.67 6.47
C PRO A 129 -8.06 -22.68 5.01
N LEU A 130 -8.95 -22.90 4.05
CA LEU A 130 -8.60 -22.92 2.61
C LEU A 130 -8.68 -21.53 1.96
N SER A 131 -9.08 -20.49 2.70
CA SER A 131 -9.19 -19.11 2.20
C SER A 131 -8.23 -18.15 2.90
N ILE A 132 -7.10 -18.66 3.40
CA ILE A 132 -6.03 -17.81 3.93
C ILE A 132 -5.43 -17.01 2.76
N PHE A 133 -5.45 -15.69 2.89
CA PHE A 133 -4.77 -14.78 1.99
C PHE A 133 -3.41 -14.45 2.61
N ASP A 134 -2.34 -14.99 2.04
CA ASP A 134 -0.97 -14.74 2.51
C ASP A 134 -0.04 -14.61 1.29
N PRO A 135 -0.06 -13.45 0.60
CA PRO A 135 0.71 -13.23 -0.62
C PRO A 135 2.21 -13.13 -0.32
N THR A 136 3.03 -13.44 -1.31
CA THR A 136 4.47 -13.20 -1.28
C THR A 136 4.79 -11.72 -1.45
N LEU A 137 6.00 -11.28 -1.06
CA LEU A 137 6.46 -9.90 -1.27
C LEU A 137 6.40 -9.49 -2.75
N TYR A 138 6.72 -10.41 -3.66
CA TYR A 138 6.57 -10.18 -5.10
C TYR A 138 5.12 -9.85 -5.47
N GLU A 139 4.14 -10.61 -4.96
CA GLU A 139 2.72 -10.39 -5.24
C GLU A 139 2.21 -9.08 -4.64
N LEU A 140 2.66 -8.73 -3.42
CA LEU A 140 2.34 -7.46 -2.76
C LEU A 140 2.83 -6.27 -3.59
N GLU A 141 4.11 -6.25 -3.95
CA GLU A 141 4.71 -5.15 -4.73
C GLU A 141 4.14 -5.07 -6.14
N LEU A 142 3.85 -6.21 -6.77
CA LEU A 142 3.17 -6.27 -8.05
C LEU A 142 1.78 -5.63 -7.96
N ALA A 143 0.98 -5.99 -6.96
CA ALA A 143 -0.35 -5.42 -6.77
C ALA A 143 -0.29 -3.92 -6.49
N ALA A 144 0.65 -3.46 -5.66
CA ALA A 144 0.82 -2.04 -5.34
C ALA A 144 1.28 -1.21 -6.55
N HIS A 145 2.20 -1.72 -7.38
CA HIS A 145 2.59 -1.05 -8.62
C HIS A 145 1.48 -1.03 -9.68
N LYS A 146 0.67 -2.10 -9.76
CA LYS A 146 -0.51 -2.10 -10.65
C LYS A 146 -1.55 -1.07 -10.20
N ASN A 147 -1.85 -1.03 -8.90
CA ASN A 147 -2.75 -0.04 -8.31
C ASN A 147 -2.27 1.39 -8.62
N ALA A 148 -0.98 1.66 -8.38
CA ALA A 148 -0.35 2.93 -8.75
C ALA A 148 -0.49 3.27 -10.24
N GLY A 149 -0.22 2.32 -11.14
CA GLY A 149 -0.33 2.53 -12.58
C GLY A 149 -1.77 2.78 -13.05
N GLU A 150 -2.74 2.02 -12.53
CA GLU A 150 -4.16 2.25 -12.80
C GLU A 150 -4.60 3.64 -12.35
N TYR A 151 -4.14 4.08 -11.18
CA TYR A 151 -4.40 5.41 -10.68
C TYR A 151 -3.81 6.51 -11.60
N MET A 152 -2.55 6.37 -12.02
CA MET A 152 -1.90 7.32 -12.94
C MET A 152 -2.69 7.43 -14.26
N LEU A 153 -3.15 6.31 -14.82
CA LEU A 153 -3.96 6.28 -16.04
C LEU A 153 -5.34 6.91 -15.83
N GLN A 154 -5.92 6.74 -14.65
CA GLN A 154 -7.21 7.32 -14.29
C GLN A 154 -7.14 8.84 -14.13
N VAL A 155 -6.07 9.35 -13.48
CA VAL A 155 -5.84 10.79 -13.34
C VAL A 155 -5.49 11.43 -14.69
N ALA A 156 -4.73 10.73 -15.53
CA ALA A 156 -4.38 11.10 -16.90
C ALA A 156 -3.74 12.49 -17.08
N SER A 157 -3.10 13.03 -16.03
CA SER A 157 -2.32 14.27 -16.14
C SER A 157 -0.90 13.99 -16.62
N GLU A 158 -0.29 14.96 -17.31
CA GLU A 158 1.02 14.79 -17.93
C GLU A 158 2.11 14.40 -16.92
N ASP A 159 2.08 14.99 -15.72
CA ASP A 159 3.05 14.68 -14.66
C ASP A 159 2.97 13.21 -14.22
N TYR A 160 1.77 12.69 -14.01
CA TYR A 160 1.56 11.29 -13.59
C TYR A 160 1.93 10.31 -14.70
N LEU A 161 1.58 10.64 -15.94
CA LEU A 161 1.90 9.80 -17.09
C LEU A 161 3.41 9.77 -17.36
N THR A 162 4.07 10.92 -17.26
CA THR A 162 5.53 11.03 -17.44
C THR A 162 6.27 10.23 -16.37
N GLU A 163 5.90 10.43 -15.09
CA GLU A 163 6.48 9.68 -13.99
C GLU A 163 6.24 8.17 -14.12
N GLY A 164 5.02 7.76 -14.49
CA GLY A 164 4.69 6.36 -14.70
C GLY A 164 5.54 5.70 -15.79
N LEU A 165 5.84 6.43 -16.88
CA LEU A 165 6.74 5.96 -17.94
C LEU A 165 8.18 5.86 -17.46
N GLU A 166 8.69 6.85 -16.71
CA GLU A 166 10.04 6.83 -16.14
C GLU A 166 10.25 5.69 -15.14
N LEU A 167 9.22 5.35 -14.37
CA LEU A 167 9.25 4.27 -13.39
C LEU A 167 9.05 2.87 -14.02
N LEU A 168 8.79 2.79 -15.33
CA LEU A 168 8.43 1.57 -16.06
C LEU A 168 7.11 0.93 -15.58
N ILE A 169 6.28 1.68 -14.87
CA ILE A 169 4.93 1.26 -14.45
C ILE A 169 3.97 1.37 -15.65
N LEU A 170 4.15 2.41 -16.46
CA LEU A 170 3.42 2.62 -17.69
C LEU A 170 4.29 2.35 -18.91
N GLY A 171 3.63 2.06 -20.02
CA GLY A 171 4.20 1.96 -21.36
C GLY A 171 3.45 2.88 -22.29
N ARG A 172 4.01 3.15 -23.47
CA ARG A 172 3.37 3.97 -24.50
C ARG A 172 3.19 3.14 -25.78
N ASN A 173 1.96 3.07 -26.28
CA ASN A 173 1.67 2.33 -27.51
C ASN A 173 2.08 3.13 -28.76
N GLY A 174 1.95 2.52 -29.95
CA GLY A 174 2.29 3.16 -31.22
C GLY A 174 1.47 4.42 -31.56
N GLU A 175 0.34 4.62 -30.88
CA GLU A 175 -0.54 5.79 -31.02
C GLU A 175 -0.25 6.88 -29.98
N GLY A 176 0.74 6.66 -29.11
CA GLY A 176 1.13 7.61 -28.06
C GLY A 176 0.31 7.52 -26.77
N GLN A 177 -0.64 6.59 -26.68
CA GLN A 177 -1.46 6.39 -25.47
C GLN A 177 -0.69 5.59 -24.42
N CYS A 178 -0.84 5.98 -23.16
CA CYS A 178 -0.24 5.26 -22.03
C CYS A 178 -1.10 4.05 -21.65
N PHE A 179 -0.44 2.98 -21.24
CA PHE A 179 -1.07 1.74 -20.75
C PHE A 179 -0.26 1.15 -19.60
N LEU A 180 -0.88 0.26 -18.82
CA LEU A 180 -0.21 -0.42 -17.71
C LEU A 180 0.83 -1.43 -18.24
N ASN A 181 2.09 -1.28 -17.86
CA ASN A 181 3.18 -2.07 -18.41
C ASN A 181 3.57 -3.21 -17.46
N ASP A 182 2.83 -4.32 -17.51
CA ASP A 182 3.10 -5.51 -16.68
C ASP A 182 4.55 -6.01 -16.81
N VAL A 183 5.11 -5.98 -18.03
CA VAL A 183 6.50 -6.40 -18.28
C VAL A 183 7.49 -5.43 -17.63
N GLY A 184 7.22 -4.13 -17.71
CA GLY A 184 8.01 -3.07 -17.09
C GLY A 184 7.99 -3.17 -15.56
N ILE A 185 6.81 -3.37 -14.96
CA ILE A 185 6.66 -3.62 -13.52
C ILE A 185 7.45 -4.87 -13.13
N GLY A 186 7.34 -5.96 -13.88
CA GLY A 186 8.12 -7.18 -13.63
C GLY A 186 9.63 -6.94 -13.68
N CYS A 187 10.12 -6.14 -14.62
CA CYS A 187 11.53 -5.75 -14.67
C CYS A 187 11.94 -4.89 -13.47
N ARG A 188 11.09 -3.95 -13.05
CA ARG A 188 11.32 -3.13 -11.86
C ARG A 188 11.43 -3.98 -10.59
N LEU A 189 10.52 -4.93 -10.40
CA LEU A 189 10.55 -5.85 -9.25
C LEU A 189 11.84 -6.66 -9.21
N ARG A 190 12.27 -7.17 -10.36
CA ARG A 190 13.55 -7.91 -10.47
C ARG A 190 14.75 -7.01 -10.20
N ASP A 191 14.83 -5.87 -10.87
CA ASP A 191 16.06 -5.07 -10.94
C ASP A 191 16.25 -4.17 -9.71
N ASN A 192 15.17 -3.69 -9.10
CA ASN A 192 15.22 -2.81 -7.93
C ASN A 192 15.04 -3.54 -6.60
N TYR A 193 14.21 -4.59 -6.57
CA TYR A 193 13.86 -5.31 -5.35
C TYR A 193 14.47 -6.72 -5.29
N GLY A 194 15.06 -7.20 -6.39
CA GLY A 194 15.58 -8.57 -6.46
C GLY A 194 14.50 -9.65 -6.44
N LEU A 195 13.25 -9.29 -6.76
CA LEU A 195 12.08 -10.16 -6.64
C LEU A 195 11.70 -10.76 -7.99
N THR A 196 11.45 -12.06 -8.02
CA THR A 196 10.97 -12.80 -9.20
C THR A 196 9.98 -13.89 -8.80
N ILE A 197 8.92 -14.07 -9.59
CA ILE A 197 7.88 -15.07 -9.30
C ILE A 197 8.42 -16.51 -9.25
N ASP A 198 9.33 -16.87 -10.17
CA ASP A 198 9.84 -18.25 -10.32
C ASP A 198 11.16 -18.50 -9.58
N GLY A 199 11.72 -17.51 -8.88
CA GLY A 199 13.07 -17.60 -8.30
C GLY A 199 13.14 -17.11 -6.86
N ASN A 200 12.89 -15.82 -6.66
CA ASN A 200 12.92 -15.20 -5.34
C ASN A 200 11.63 -14.38 -5.15
N PRO A 201 10.51 -15.01 -4.77
CA PRO A 201 9.25 -14.28 -4.56
C PRO A 201 9.28 -13.44 -3.27
N GLY A 202 10.32 -13.57 -2.45
CA GLY A 202 10.41 -12.96 -1.13
C GLY A 202 9.59 -13.69 -0.08
N ALA A 203 9.53 -13.10 1.12
CA ALA A 203 8.78 -13.66 2.23
C ALA A 203 7.26 -13.50 2.04
N PHE A 204 6.48 -14.35 2.68
CA PHE A 204 5.03 -14.18 2.77
C PHE A 204 4.66 -12.97 3.63
N ALA A 205 3.48 -12.39 3.40
CA ALA A 205 2.97 -11.25 4.17
C ALA A 205 2.99 -11.53 5.67
N SER A 206 2.52 -12.71 6.09
CA SER A 206 2.56 -13.15 7.49
C SER A 206 3.98 -13.14 8.07
N GLN A 207 4.98 -13.56 7.30
CA GLN A 207 6.38 -13.57 7.71
C GLN A 207 6.97 -12.16 7.79
N LEU A 208 6.66 -11.29 6.82
CA LEU A 208 7.06 -9.87 6.83
C LEU A 208 6.52 -9.14 8.06
N LEU A 209 5.27 -9.45 8.43
CA LEU A 209 4.56 -8.84 9.54
C LEU A 209 4.90 -9.48 10.90
N GLY A 210 5.61 -10.61 10.93
CA GLY A 210 5.88 -11.35 12.17
C GLY A 210 4.64 -12.02 12.79
N LEU A 211 3.65 -12.36 11.95
CA LEU A 211 2.44 -13.08 12.35
C LEU A 211 2.72 -14.58 12.52
N ARG A 212 2.19 -15.16 13.59
CA ARG A 212 2.34 -16.56 13.97
C ARG A 212 1.09 -17.31 13.52
N GLN A 213 1.25 -18.21 12.55
CA GLN A 213 0.19 -19.18 12.22
C GLN A 213 0.15 -20.24 13.33
N LYS A 214 -1.05 -20.54 13.86
CA LYS A 214 -1.26 -21.63 14.84
C LYS A 214 -1.17 -23.01 14.19
#